data_AF-A0A937SKY1-F1
#
_entry.id   AF-A0A937SKY1-F1
#
_cell.length_a   1.000
_cell.length_b   1.000
_cell.length_c   1.000
_cell.angle_alpha   90.00
_cell.angle_beta   90.00
_cell.angle_gamma   90.00
#
_symmetry.space_group_name_H-M   'P 1'
#
loop_
_entity.id
_entity.type
_entity.pdbx_description
1 polymer ?
#
loop_
_entity_poly.entity_id
_entity_poly.type
_entity_poly.pdbx_seq_one_letter_code
_entity_poly.pdbx_strand_id
1 'polypeptide(L)' 'MGIINVTPDSFSDGGQFFDAETAIAHGRKLAGEGAAILDVGGESTRPGADPVSPDDEMARVLPVVCALAGEGYCVSID' A
#
# COMPACT_ATOMS: atom_id res chain seq x y z
N MET A 1 -7.16 8.79 8.98
CA MET A 1 -6.89 8.00 7.78
C MET A 1 -5.39 7.84 7.68
N GLY A 2 -4.89 6.61 7.57
CA GLY A 2 -3.46 6.31 7.43
C GLY A 2 -3.15 5.91 6.00
N ILE A 3 -2.11 6.49 5.41
CA ILE A 3 -1.76 6.30 3.99
C ILE A 3 -0.69 5.21 3.86
N ILE A 4 -0.91 4.29 2.93
CA ILE A 4 -0.02 3.17 2.62
C ILE A 4 0.30 3.25 1.12
N ASN A 5 1.48 3.80 0.80
CA ASN A 5 1.94 3.92 -0.58
C ASN A 5 2.69 2.66 -1.00
N VAL A 6 2.09 1.93 -1.92
CA VAL A 6 2.51 0.62 -2.38
C VAL A 6 3.33 0.80 -3.67
N THR A 7 4.40 1.60 -3.56
CA THR A 7 5.28 1.95 -4.70
C THR A 7 6.72 1.42 -4.49
N PRO A 8 7.49 1.14 -5.57
CA PRO A 8 8.84 0.56 -5.47
C PRO A 8 9.83 1.37 -4.62
N ASP A 9 9.62 2.69 -4.57
CA ASP A 9 10.42 3.67 -3.85
C ASP A 9 9.94 3.92 -2.41
N SER A 10 8.77 3.40 -2.02
CA SER A 10 8.21 3.61 -0.67
C SER A 10 8.77 2.64 0.36
N PHE A 11 9.28 1.47 -0.04
CA PHE A 11 9.71 0.40 0.88
C PHE A 11 10.96 -0.39 0.46
N SER A 12 11.69 -0.02 -0.60
CA SER A 12 12.87 -0.78 -1.04
C SER A 12 14.19 -0.18 -0.54
N ASP A 13 14.97 -0.97 0.21
CA ASP A 13 16.43 -0.84 0.33
C ASP A 13 17.12 -1.39 -0.94
N GLY A 14 16.61 -1.05 -2.14
CA GLY A 14 17.20 -1.45 -3.42
C GLY A 14 16.86 -2.86 -3.93
N GLY A 15 15.82 -3.51 -3.40
CA GLY A 15 15.33 -4.80 -3.91
C GLY A 15 14.17 -4.62 -4.90
N GLN A 16 14.27 -5.25 -6.07
CA GLN A 16 13.25 -5.27 -7.15
C GLN A 16 11.93 -5.99 -6.79
N PHE A 17 11.68 -6.29 -5.52
CA PHE A 17 10.47 -6.94 -5.06
C PHE A 17 9.71 -5.99 -4.14
N PHE A 18 8.52 -5.62 -4.60
CA PHE A 18 7.53 -4.95 -3.78
C PHE A 18 7.27 -5.79 -2.51
N ASP A 19 7.53 -5.25 -1.32
CA ASP A 19 7.33 -5.98 -0.07
C ASP A 19 5.94 -5.69 0.52
N ALA A 20 4.96 -6.48 0.07
CA ALA A 20 3.60 -6.43 0.58
C ALA A 20 3.54 -6.63 2.10
N GLU A 21 4.43 -7.45 2.69
CA GLU A 21 4.44 -7.68 4.14
C GLU A 21 4.84 -6.42 4.90
N THR A 22 5.81 -5.66 4.38
CA THR A 22 6.17 -4.36 4.96
C THR A 22 5.01 -3.37 4.89
N ALA A 23 4.30 -3.30 3.76
CA ALA A 23 3.12 -2.44 3.63
C ALA A 23 1.97 -2.84 4.59
N ILE A 24 1.73 -4.15 4.76
CA ILE A 24 0.75 -4.69 5.71
C ILE A 24 1.15 -4.34 7.15
N ALA A 25 2.43 -4.56 7.52
CA ALA A 25 2.94 -4.22 8.84
C ALA A 25 2.81 -2.72 9.14
N HIS A 26 3.07 -1.86 8.15
CA HIS A 26 2.85 -0.43 8.25
C HIS A 26 1.36 -0.10 8.46
N GLY A 27 0.46 -0.75 7.72
CA GLY A 27 -0.99 -0.60 7.90
C GLY A 27 -1.47 -0.96 9.31
N ARG A 28 -1.01 -2.10 9.85
CA ARG A 28 -1.30 -2.51 11.24
C ARG A 28 -0.80 -1.48 12.24
N LYS A 29 0.40 -0.92 12.03
CA LYS A 29 0.96 0.14 12.88
C LYS A 29 0.07 1.38 12.86
N LEU A 30 -0.31 1.87 11.68
CA LEU A 30 -1.18 3.04 11.53
C LEU A 30 -2.53 2.82 12.22
N ALA A 31 -3.12 1.63 12.09
CA ALA A 31 -4.34 1.28 12.81
C ALA A 31 -4.15 1.29 14.33
N GLY A 32 -3.02 0.75 14.83
CA GLY A 32 -2.64 0.81 16.25
C GLY A 32 -2.42 2.23 16.78
N GLU A 33 -2.01 3.16 15.91
CA GLU A 33 -1.88 4.59 16.20
C GLU A 33 -3.22 5.35 16.12
N GLY A 34 -4.32 4.67 15.78
CA GLY A 34 -5.67 5.23 15.78
C GLY A 34 -6.23 5.59 14.40
N ALA A 35 -5.60 5.13 13.31
CA ALA A 35 -6.18 5.31 11.98
C ALA A 35 -7.48 4.50 11.81
N ALA A 36 -8.60 5.20 11.68
CA ALA A 36 -9.92 4.57 11.46
C ALA A 36 -10.12 4.01 10.03
N ILE A 37 -9.34 4.50 9.06
CA ILE A 37 -9.34 4.08 7.66
C ILE A 37 -7.89 3.96 7.23
N LEU A 38 -7.56 2.89 6.52
CA LEU A 38 -6.28 2.66 5.86
C LEU A 38 -6.46 2.86 4.35
N ASP A 39 -5.69 3.77 3.76
CA ASP A 39 -5.81 4.19 2.36
C ASP A 39 -4.62 3.65 1.58
N VAL A 40 -4.87 2.75 0.62
CA VAL A 40 -3.85 2.00 -0.10
C VAL A 40 -3.81 2.46 -1.55
N GLY A 41 -2.66 2.96 -2.00
CA GLY A 41 -2.45 3.39 -3.40
C GLY A 41 -1.21 2.75 -4.02
N GLY A 42 -1.33 2.20 -5.23
CA GLY A 42 -0.25 1.50 -5.94
C GLY A 42 0.49 2.35 -6.99
N GLU A 43 -0.11 3.47 -7.38
CA GLU A 43 0.45 4.49 -8.24
C GLU A 43 1.13 5.62 -7.44
N SER A 44 2.27 6.12 -7.94
CA SER A 44 2.94 7.27 -7.35
C SER A 44 2.35 8.56 -7.89
N THR A 45 1.83 9.42 -7.02
CA THR A 45 1.30 10.74 -7.38
C THR A 45 2.40 11.82 -7.47
N ARG A 46 3.68 11.43 -7.43
CA ARG A 46 4.80 12.38 -7.48
C ARG A 46 4.96 12.96 -8.90
N PRO A 47 5.33 14.25 -9.03
CA PRO A 47 5.60 14.84 -10.34
C PRO A 47 6.71 14.08 -11.08
N GLY A 48 6.42 13.64 -12.30
CA GLY A 48 7.37 12.91 -13.15
C GLY A 48 7.51 11.42 -12.84
N ALA A 49 6.62 10.85 -12.02
CA ALA A 49 6.50 9.39 -11.90
C ALA A 49 6.05 8.78 -13.24
N ASP A 50 6.64 7.64 -13.59
CA ASP A 50 6.16 6.86 -14.73
C ASP A 50 4.78 6.28 -14.40
N PRO A 51 3.82 6.34 -15.34
CA PRO A 51 2.51 5.74 -15.15
C PRO A 51 2.65 4.23 -14.96
N VAL A 52 1.85 3.67 -14.07
CA VAL A 52 1.79 2.23 -13.83
C VAL A 52 0.70 1.60 -14.69
N SER A 53 0.92 0.36 -15.15
CA SER A 53 -0.16 -0.37 -15.84
C SER A 53 -1.21 -0.83 -14.82
N PRO A 54 -2.49 -0.97 -15.19
CA PRO A 54 -3.51 -1.48 -14.27
C PRO A 54 -3.16 -2.84 -13.67
N ASP A 55 -2.55 -3.73 -14.45
CA ASP A 55 -2.15 -5.06 -13.98
C ASP A 55 -1.02 -4.97 -12.93
N ASP A 56 -0.05 -4.09 -13.15
CA ASP A 56 1.05 -3.87 -12.20
C ASP A 56 0.55 -3.21 -10.91
N GLU A 57 -0.38 -2.26 -11.02
CA GLU A 57 -1.01 -1.62 -9.86
C GLU A 57 -1.85 -2.62 -9.06
N MET A 58 -2.65 -3.44 -9.73
CA MET A 58 -3.39 -4.52 -9.09
C MET A 58 -2.46 -5.50 -8.36
N ALA A 59 -1.36 -5.91 -9.00
CA ALA A 59 -0.37 -6.81 -8.38
C ALA A 59 0.28 -6.21 -7.12
N ARG A 60 0.40 -4.88 -7.06
CA ARG A 60 0.89 -4.13 -5.91
C ARG A 60 -0.14 -4.07 -4.79
N VAL A 61 -1.36 -3.60 -5.07
CA VAL A 61 -2.34 -3.26 -4.02
C VAL A 61 -3.12 -4.46 -3.49
N LEU A 62 -3.42 -5.46 -4.34
CA LEU A 62 -4.31 -6.58 -3.98
C LEU A 62 -3.82 -7.35 -2.74
N PRO A 63 -2.54 -7.76 -2.62
CA PRO A 63 -2.09 -8.49 -1.43
C PRO A 63 -2.29 -7.68 -0.13
N VAL A 64 -2.05 -6.37 -0.17
CA VAL A 64 -2.15 -5.47 0.98
C VAL A 64 -3.61 -5.25 1.36
N VAL A 65 -4.46 -4.92 0.38
CA VAL A 65 -5.90 -4.69 0.58
C VAL A 65 -6.56 -5.96 1.11
N CYS A 66 -6.30 -7.13 0.49
CA CYS A 66 -6.89 -8.39 0.91
C CYS A 66 -6.48 -8.78 2.33
N ALA A 67 -5.21 -8.60 2.70
CA ALA A 67 -4.75 -8.91 4.05
C ALA A 67 -5.40 -8.00 5.10
N LEU A 68 -5.33 -6.67 4.92
CA LEU A 68 -5.85 -5.71 5.89
C LEU A 68 -7.37 -5.77 6.02
N ALA A 69 -8.09 -5.92 4.89
CA ALA A 69 -9.54 -6.10 4.93
C ALA A 69 -9.93 -7.44 5.57
N GLY A 70 -9.16 -8.50 5.31
CA GLY A 70 -9.35 -9.82 5.94
C GLY A 70 -9.12 -9.81 7.45
N GLU A 71 -8.30 -8.90 7.96
CA GLU A 71 -8.09 -8.65 9.40
C GLU A 71 -9.18 -7.77 10.04
N GLY A 72 -10.11 -7.25 9.24
CA GLY A 72 -11.25 -6.45 9.70
C GLY A 72 -10.99 -4.94 9.76
N TYR A 73 -9.89 -4.46 9.19
CA TYR A 73 -9.65 -3.02 9.06
C TYR A 73 -10.58 -2.41 7.99
N CYS A 74 -10.98 -1.15 8.18
CA CYS A 74 -11.64 -0.38 7.14
C CYS A 74 -10.59 0.10 6.13
N VAL A 75 -10.70 -0.39 4.89
CA VAL A 75 -9.74 -0.11 3.82
C VAL A 75 -10.39 0.74 2.73
N SER A 76 -9.68 1.79 2.34
CA SER A 76 -9.91 2.62 1.16
C SER A 76 -8.84 2.27 0.11
N ILE A 77 -9.20 2.40 -1.17
CA ILE A 77 -8.30 2.24 -2.30
C ILE A 77 -8.35 3.54 -3.11
N ASP A 78 -7.17 4.11 -3.36
CA ASP A 78 -6.97 5.24 -4.29
C ASP A 78 -6.70 4.67 -5.68
#